data_AF-A0AAE1KPR2-F1
#
_entry.id   AF-A0AAE1KPR2-F1
#
_cell.length_a   1.000
_cell.length_b   1.000
_cell.length_c   1.000
_cell.angle_alpha   90.00
_cell.angle_beta   90.00
_cell.angle_gamma   90.00
#
_symmetry.space_group_name_H-M   'P 1'
#
loop_
_entity.id
_entity.type
_entity.pdbx_description
1 polymer ?
#
loop_
_entity_poly.entity_id
_entity_poly.type
_entity_poly.pdbx_seq_one_letter_code
_entity_poly.pdbx_strand_id
1 'polypeptide(L)' 'MRFYELRDEVKQFMEMKGTPVKELSDTKWLCDLAFMVDITKDMKSKQQELNIFATPFNVEPVDVPDNLQHEIIQL' A
#
# COMPACT_ATOMS: atom_id res chain seq x y z
N MET A 1 5.63 -8.65 -1.79
CA MET A 1 4.29 -8.12 -1.45
C MET A 1 3.81 -8.92 -0.26
N ARG A 2 3.69 -8.30 0.92
CA ARG A 2 3.45 -9.02 2.18
C ARG A 2 2.22 -9.93 2.15
N PHE A 3 1.16 -9.51 1.47
CA PHE A 3 -0.05 -10.32 1.29
C PHE A 3 0.20 -11.63 0.52
N TYR A 4 0.98 -11.58 -0.56
CA TYR A 4 1.26 -12.77 -1.38
C TYR A 4 2.11 -13.79 -0.64
N GLU A 5 3.06 -13.33 0.19
CA GLU A 5 3.89 -14.18 1.03
C GLU A 5 3.07 -14.91 2.11
N LEU A 6 2.07 -14.23 2.69
CA LEU A 6 1.21 -14.78 3.75
C LEU A 6 -0.04 -15.50 3.22
N ARG A 7 -0.24 -15.51 1.90
CA ARG A 7 -1.43 -16.07 1.22
C ARG A 7 -1.79 -17.47 1.70
N ASP A 8 -0.80 -18.35 1.85
CA ASP A 8 -1.04 -19.74 2.22
C ASP A 8 -1.45 -19.87 3.69
N GLU A 9 -0.88 -19.06 4.60
CA GLU A 9 -1.30 -18.97 6.00
C GLU A 9 -2.74 -18.43 6.11
N VAL A 10 -3.06 -17.37 5.35
CA VAL A 10 -4.41 -16.80 5.30
C VAL A 10 -5.41 -17.83 4.78
N LYS A 11 -5.04 -18.61 3.75
CA LYS A 11 -5.88 -19.68 3.21
C LYS A 11 -6.16 -20.75 4.26
N GLN A 12 -5.12 -21.25 4.94
CA GLN A 12 -5.26 -22.24 6.02
C GLN A 12 -6.16 -21.72 7.14
N PHE A 13 -5.98 -20.46 7.55
CA PHE A 13 -6.81 -19.84 8.58
C PHE A 13 -8.29 -19.78 8.17
N MET A 14 -8.57 -19.41 6.92
CA MET A 14 -9.92 -19.34 6.37
C MET A 14 -10.58 -20.72 6.26
N GLU A 15 -9.82 -21.75 5.90
CA GLU A 15 -10.27 -23.14 5.90
C GLU A 15 -10.62 -23.62 7.32
N MET A 16 -9.78 -23.32 8.32
CA MET A 16 -10.04 -23.64 9.72
C MET A 16 -11.31 -22.96 10.27
N LYS A 17 -11.64 -21.77 9.76
CA LYS A 17 -12.86 -21.02 10.13
C LYS A 17 -14.11 -21.51 9.40
N GLY A 18 -13.98 -22.49 8.49
CA GLY A 18 -15.10 -23.01 7.69
C GLY A 18 -15.54 -22.09 6.56
N THR A 19 -14.74 -21.08 6.21
CA THR A 19 -15.03 -20.11 5.14
C THR A 19 -13.92 -20.17 4.08
N PRO A 20 -13.83 -21.25 3.29
CA PRO A 20 -12.77 -21.39 2.30
C PRO A 20 -12.87 -20.30 1.23
N VAL A 21 -11.74 -19.67 0.93
CA VAL A 21 -11.64 -18.60 -0.08
C VAL A 21 -10.93 -19.15 -1.31
N LYS A 22 -11.72 -19.49 -2.34
CA LYS A 22 -11.23 -20.09 -3.59
C LYS A 22 -10.29 -19.16 -4.37
N GLU A 23 -10.49 -17.86 -4.21
CA GLU A 23 -9.74 -16.78 -4.84
C GLU A 23 -8.24 -16.81 -4.47
N LEU A 24 -7.91 -17.30 -3.27
CA LEU A 24 -6.52 -17.46 -2.83
C LEU A 24 -5.77 -18.56 -3.60
N SER A 25 -6.47 -19.41 -4.36
CA SER A 25 -5.88 -20.44 -5.23
C SER A 25 -6.02 -20.12 -6.72
N ASP A 26 -6.71 -19.05 -7.07
CA ASP A 26 -6.94 -18.64 -8.45
C ASP A 26 -5.81 -17.70 -8.92
N THR A 27 -4.93 -18.22 -9.77
CA THR A 27 -3.81 -17.46 -10.32
C THR A 27 -4.26 -16.23 -11.10
N LYS A 28 -5.37 -16.30 -11.84
CA LYS A 28 -5.88 -15.15 -12.60
C LYS A 28 -6.36 -14.06 -11.65
N TRP A 29 -7.14 -14.44 -10.64
CA TRP A 29 -7.60 -13.50 -9.62
C TRP A 29 -6.45 -12.84 -8.87
N LEU A 30 -5.41 -13.61 -8.52
CA LEU A 30 -4.21 -13.09 -7.86
C LEU A 30 -3.44 -12.10 -8.75
N CYS A 31 -3.34 -12.37 -10.06
CA CYS A 31 -2.74 -11.44 -11.01
C CYS A 31 -3.56 -10.15 -11.13
N ASP A 32 -4.88 -10.26 -11.25
CA ASP A 32 -5.78 -9.10 -11.34
C ASP A 32 -5.69 -8.26 -10.04
N LEU A 33 -5.61 -8.90 -8.87
CA LEU A 33 -5.37 -8.24 -7.59
C LEU A 33 -4.01 -7.53 -7.53
N ALA A 34 -2.94 -8.21 -7.94
CA ALA A 34 -1.59 -7.63 -7.95
C ALA A 34 -1.55 -6.36 -8.82
N PHE A 35 -2.17 -6.41 -10.00
CA PHE A 35 -2.28 -5.26 -10.88
C PHE A 35 -3.06 -4.09 -10.24
N MET A 36 -4.18 -4.37 -9.56
CA MET A 36 -4.93 -3.35 -8.83
C MET A 36 -4.12 -2.74 -7.67
N VAL A 37 -3.36 -3.55 -6.93
CA VAL A 37 -2.48 -3.06 -5.86
C VAL A 37 -1.41 -2.13 -6.43
N ASP A 38 -0.81 -2.47 -7.57
CA ASP A 38 0.20 -1.65 -8.24
C ASP A 38 -0.37 -0.29 -8.68
N ILE A 39 -1.55 -0.28 -9.31
CA ILE A 39 -2.25 0.96 -9.66
C ILE A 39 -2.55 1.81 -8.42
N THR A 40 -3.06 1.19 -7.36
CA THR A 40 -3.44 1.92 -6.15
C THR A 40 -2.21 2.53 -5.46
N LYS A 41 -1.07 1.82 -5.50
CA LYS A 41 0.20 2.32 -4.98
C LYS A 41 0.70 3.53 -5.77
N ASP A 42 0.66 3.47 -7.10
CA ASP A 42 1.01 4.61 -7.98
C ASP A 42 0.10 5.81 -7.72
N MET A 43 -1.21 5.57 -7.64
CA MET A 43 -2.20 6.61 -7.35
C MET A 43 -1.94 7.26 -5.98
N LYS A 44 -1.64 6.46 -4.95
CA LYS A 44 -1.29 6.97 -3.62
C LYS A 44 -0.02 7.84 -3.67
N SER A 45 1.02 7.40 -4.38
CA SER A 45 2.26 8.17 -4.55
C SER A 45 1.99 9.54 -5.16
N LYS A 46 1.21 9.58 -6.25
CA LYS A 46 0.84 10.83 -6.93
C LYS A 46 -0.03 11.73 -6.07
N GLN A 47 -0.97 11.15 -5.30
CA GLN A 47 -1.79 11.93 -4.38
C GLN A 47 -0.94 12.56 -3.26
N GLN A 48 0.08 11.86 -2.76
CA GLN A 48 0.99 12.36 -1.74
C GLN A 48 1.82 13.54 -2.25
N GLU A 49 2.34 13.45 -3.49
CA GLU A 49 3.01 14.56 -4.15
C GLU A 49 2.10 15.78 -4.32
N LEU A 50 0.82 15.60 -4.60
CA LEU A 50 -0.12 16.73 -4.68
C LEU A 50 -0.47 17.31 -3.30
N ASN A 51 -0.61 16.44 -2.29
CA ASN A 51 -0.96 16.85 -0.93
C ASN A 51 0.10 17.74 -0.29
N ILE A 52 1.39 17.54 -0.60
CA ILE A 52 2.45 18.38 -0.04
C ILE A 52 2.32 19.85 -0.46
N PHE A 53 1.74 20.12 -1.63
CA PHE A 53 1.49 21.48 -2.11
C PHE A 53 0.11 22.00 -1.68
N ALA A 54 -0.90 21.13 -1.63
CA ALA A 54 -2.27 21.54 -1.29
C ALA A 54 -2.44 21.84 0.21
N THR A 55 -1.74 21.12 1.08
CA THR A 55 -1.84 21.27 2.55
C THR A 55 -0.46 21.19 3.21
N PRO A 56 0.42 22.17 2.98
CA PRO A 56 1.84 22.09 3.35
C PRO A 56 2.10 21.91 4.87
N PHE A 57 1.16 22.34 5.73
CA PHE A 57 1.29 22.24 7.18
C PHE A 57 0.53 21.05 7.80
N ASN A 58 -0.17 20.26 6.99
CA ASN A 58 -0.96 19.09 7.45
C ASN A 58 -0.41 17.77 6.89
N VAL A 59 0.82 17.79 6.39
CA VAL A 59 1.56 16.63 5.88
C VAL A 59 2.35 16.03 7.04
N GLU A 60 2.23 14.71 7.24
CA GLU A 60 3.07 14.03 8.24
C GLU A 60 4.54 14.06 7.78
N PRO A 61 5.51 14.37 8.66
CA PRO A 61 6.92 14.46 8.28
C PRO A 61 7.47 13.18 7.60
N VAL A 62 6.89 12.02 7.90
CA VAL A 62 7.28 10.71 7.32
C VAL A 62 6.95 10.63 5.82
N ASP A 63 5.98 11.43 5.38
CA ASP A 63 5.48 11.45 4.01
C ASP A 63 6.16 12.53 3.16
N VAL A 64 7.08 13.31 3.74
CA VAL A 64 7.85 14.34 3.03
C VAL A 64 9.05 13.70 2.34
N PRO A 65 9.14 13.77 1.00
CA PRO A 65 10.31 13.30 0.25
C PRO A 65 11.60 13.93 0.78
N ASP A 66 12.68 13.15 0.91
CA ASP A 66 13.96 13.60 1.49
C ASP A 66 14.54 14.84 0.77
N ASN A 67 14.30 14.97 -0.54
CA ASN A 67 14.75 16.12 -1.33
C ASN A 67 14.01 17.43 -1.01
N LEU A 68 12.90 17.37 -0.25
CA LEU A 68 12.11 18.51 0.21
C LEU A 68 12.27 18.76 1.71
N GLN A 69 12.98 17.89 2.43
CA GLN A 69 13.34 18.14 3.82
C GLN A 69 14.48 19.17 3.87
N HIS A 70 14.13 20.46 4.02
CA HIS A 70 15.11 21.50 4.30
C HIS A 70 15.55 21.45 5.77
N GLU A 71 16.87 21.55 6.04
CA GLU A 71 17.42 21.65 7.39
C GLU A 71 16.77 22.79 8.18
N ILE A 72 16.46 22.55 9.46
CA ILE A 72 15.96 23.59 10.37
C ILE A 72 17.05 24.66 10.50
N ILE A 73 16.82 25.84 9.92
CA ILE A 73 17.65 27.01 10.21
C ILE A 73 17.30 27.44 11.63
N GLN A 74 18.21 27.19 12.57
CA GLN A 74 18.12 27.72 13.93
C GLN A 74 18.30 29.25 13.85
N LEU A 75 17.31 30.00 14.32
CA LEU A 75 17.35 31.45 14.50
C LEU A 75 17.93 31.82 15.86
#